data_AF-A0A6B3FYN9-F1
#
_entry.id   AF-A0A6B3FYN9-F1
#
_cell.length_a   1.000
_cell.length_b   1.000
_cell.length_c   1.000
_cell.angle_alpha   90.00
_cell.angle_beta   90.00
_cell.angle_gamma   90.00
#
_symmetry.space_group_name_H-M   'P 1'
#
loop_
_entity.id
_entity.type
_entity.pdbx_description
1 polymer ?
#
loop_
_entity_poly.entity_id
_entity_poly.type
_entity_poly.pdbx_seq_one_letter_code
_entity_poly.pdbx_strand_id
1 'polypeptide(L)'
;YLADSAPLLLPPPHPLELSALHESVLTTLSGGYGLFFRQIADQVRATTHPDCTDQQLADALWDLAWSGRLTNDTLAPLRSLLGSGRTAGSTAHRSRRSVPRGRYGSLTAAARTASRTGPPTVS
;
A
#
# COMPACT_ATOMS: atom_id res chain seq x y z
N TYR A 1 9.36 25.17 6.94
CA TYR A 1 10.06 25.45 8.20
C TYR A 1 10.35 24.20 9.05
N LEU A 2 9.59 23.10 8.96
CA LEU A 2 9.94 21.84 9.67
C LEU A 2 10.86 20.90 8.87
N ALA A 3 10.91 21.02 7.54
CA ALA A 3 11.68 20.10 6.68
C ALA A 3 13.20 20.29 6.82
N ASP A 4 13.67 21.53 6.99
CA ASP A 4 15.11 21.83 7.06
C ASP A 4 15.75 21.31 8.36
N SER A 5 14.96 21.11 9.41
CA SER A 5 15.39 20.53 10.69
C SER A 5 15.34 19.00 10.70
N ALA A 6 14.78 18.36 9.67
CA ALA A 6 14.59 16.91 9.62
C ALA A 6 15.90 16.11 9.78
N PRO A 7 17.05 16.50 9.18
CA PRO A 7 18.31 15.77 9.36
C PRO A 7 18.82 15.73 10.81
N LEU A 8 18.38 16.68 11.64
CA LEU A 8 18.80 16.79 13.05
C LEU A 8 17.86 16.03 14.01
N LEU A 9 16.67 15.65 13.54
CA LEU A 9 15.61 15.03 14.35
C LEU A 9 15.37 13.56 14.00
N LEU A 10 15.69 13.14 12.76
CA LEU A 10 15.48 11.77 12.33
C LEU A 10 16.59 10.86 12.88
N PRO A 11 16.24 9.68 13.43
CA PRO A 11 17.23 8.65 13.70
C PRO A 11 17.92 8.26 12.37
N PRO A 12 19.20 7.83 12.41
CA PRO A 12 19.86 7.34 11.21
C PRO A 12 19.00 6.23 10.58
N PRO A 13 18.83 6.25 9.24
CA PRO A 13 18.04 5.23 8.57
C PRO A 13 18.64 3.87 8.89
N HIS A 14 17.79 2.91 9.25
CA HIS A 14 18.27 1.57 9.58
C HIS A 14 18.88 0.95 8.31
N PRO A 15 20.13 0.47 8.37
CA PRO A 15 20.74 -0.22 7.24
C PRO A 15 19.92 -1.49 6.96
N LEU A 16 19.24 -1.51 5.82
CA LEU A 16 18.51 -2.68 5.34
C LEU A 16 19.41 -3.47 4.39
N GLU A 17 19.86 -4.64 4.85
CA GLU A 17 20.41 -5.69 3.97
C GLU A 17 19.29 -6.20 3.07
N LEU A 18 19.45 -6.07 1.74
CA LEU A 18 18.42 -6.52 0.81
C LEU A 18 18.42 -8.05 0.73
N SER A 19 17.22 -8.62 0.83
CA SER A 19 17.01 -10.04 0.52
C SER A 19 16.75 -10.18 -0.98
N ALA A 20 16.87 -11.40 -1.51
CA ALA A 20 16.50 -11.70 -2.89
C ALA A 20 15.05 -11.28 -3.21
N LEU A 21 14.14 -11.42 -2.24
CA LEU A 21 12.75 -10.97 -2.38
C LEU A 21 12.66 -9.46 -2.49
N HIS A 22 13.43 -8.71 -1.69
CA HIS A 22 13.49 -7.24 -1.79
C HIS A 22 13.97 -6.80 -3.18
N GLU A 23 15.02 -7.44 -3.71
CA GLU A 23 15.56 -7.15 -5.04
C GLU A 23 14.57 -7.46 -6.16
N SER A 24 13.86 -8.59 -6.08
CA SER A 24 12.79 -8.91 -7.04
C SER A 24 11.68 -7.86 -7.04
N VAL A 25 11.26 -7.39 -5.87
CA VAL A 25 10.24 -6.34 -5.76
C VAL A 25 10.71 -5.03 -6.38
N LEU A 26 11.94 -4.59 -6.09
CA LEU A 26 12.51 -3.38 -6.67
C LEU A 26 12.66 -3.50 -8.20
N THR A 27 13.07 -4.67 -8.69
CA THR A 27 13.18 -4.95 -10.13
C THR A 27 11.81 -4.89 -10.80
N THR A 28 10.77 -5.43 -10.15
CA THR A 28 9.39 -5.39 -10.64
C THR A 28 8.87 -3.95 -10.77
N LEU A 29 9.28 -3.06 -9.86
CA LEU A 29 8.87 -1.64 -9.83
C LEU A 29 9.78 -0.71 -10.65
N SER A 30 10.84 -1.24 -11.28
CA SER A 30 11.81 -0.45 -12.06
C SER A 30 11.21 0.26 -13.28
N GLY A 31 10.01 -0.16 -13.73
CA GLY A 31 9.30 0.42 -14.86
C GLY A 31 8.80 1.86 -14.67
N GLY A 32 8.90 2.43 -13.46
CA GLY A 32 8.62 3.85 -13.20
C GLY A 32 7.13 4.20 -12.99
N TYR A 33 6.28 3.20 -12.80
CA TYR A 33 4.86 3.36 -12.50
C TYR A 33 4.47 2.60 -11.22
N GLY A 34 3.40 3.04 -10.57
CA GLY A 34 2.83 2.36 -9.41
C GLY A 34 2.15 1.04 -9.81
N LEU A 35 2.35 0.01 -9.01
CA LEU A 35 1.68 -1.29 -9.15
C LEU A 35 0.84 -1.58 -7.92
N PHE A 36 -0.35 -2.14 -8.12
CA PHE A 36 -1.13 -2.70 -7.03
C PHE A 36 -0.46 -3.97 -6.49
N PHE A 37 -0.64 -4.25 -5.20
CA PHE A 37 -0.06 -5.42 -4.54
C PHE A 37 -0.25 -6.73 -5.32
N ARG A 38 -1.44 -6.96 -5.89
CA ARG A 38 -1.70 -8.18 -6.66
C ARG A 38 -0.84 -8.28 -7.92
N GLN A 39 -0.62 -7.16 -8.61
CA GLN A 39 0.24 -7.13 -9.79
C GLN A 39 1.70 -7.43 -9.40
N ILE A 40 2.17 -6.86 -8.28
CA ILE A 40 3.50 -7.15 -7.74
C ILE A 40 3.59 -8.65 -7.38
N ALA A 41 2.60 -9.19 -6.67
CA ALA A 41 2.58 -10.59 -6.25
C ALA A 41 2.60 -11.56 -7.44
N ASP A 42 1.77 -11.29 -8.45
CA ASP A 42 1.69 -12.13 -9.65
C ASP A 42 3.02 -12.10 -10.42
N GLN A 43 3.64 -10.92 -10.58
CA GLN A 43 4.92 -10.80 -11.29
C GLN A 43 6.09 -11.43 -10.53
N VAL A 44 6.18 -11.23 -9.21
CA VAL A 44 7.23 -11.82 -8.37
C VAL A 44 7.13 -13.34 -8.37
N ARG A 45 5.92 -13.91 -8.24
CA ARG A 45 5.69 -15.35 -8.29
C ARG A 45 5.96 -15.95 -9.67
N ALA A 46 5.59 -15.25 -10.73
CA ALA A 46 5.81 -15.73 -12.09
C ALA A 46 7.29 -15.76 -12.50
N THR A 47 8.14 -14.94 -11.88
CA THR A 47 9.53 -14.75 -12.34
C THR A 47 10.58 -15.31 -11.41
N THR A 48 10.46 -15.08 -10.10
CA THR A 48 11.61 -15.29 -9.19
C THR A 48 11.25 -16.09 -7.94
N HIS A 49 10.04 -15.92 -7.38
CA HIS A 49 9.66 -16.53 -6.11
C HIS A 49 8.25 -17.17 -6.17
N PRO A 50 8.09 -18.32 -6.86
CA PRO A 50 6.78 -18.95 -7.09
C PRO A 50 6.01 -19.31 -5.82
N ASP A 51 6.74 -19.70 -4.77
CA ASP A 51 6.16 -20.10 -3.48
C ASP A 51 6.02 -18.94 -2.47
N CYS A 52 6.31 -17.70 -2.89
CA CYS A 52 6.21 -16.53 -2.01
C CYS A 52 4.78 -16.34 -1.51
N THR A 53 4.59 -16.29 -0.20
CA THR A 53 3.28 -16.01 0.40
C THR A 53 2.95 -14.51 0.35
N ASP A 54 1.66 -14.18 0.43
CA ASP A 54 1.24 -12.78 0.49
C ASP A 54 1.80 -12.05 1.73
N GLN A 55 1.98 -12.77 2.84
CA GLN A 55 2.53 -12.21 4.07
C GLN A 55 4.01 -11.86 3.90
N GLN A 56 4.82 -12.78 3.37
CA GLN A 56 6.24 -12.51 3.09
C GLN A 56 6.43 -11.34 2.13
N LEU A 57 5.57 -11.24 1.11
CA LEU A 57 5.60 -10.11 0.18
C LEU A 57 5.20 -8.79 0.86
N ALA A 58 4.21 -8.82 1.74
CA ALA A 58 3.78 -7.65 2.50
C ALA A 58 4.89 -7.16 3.45
N ASP A 59 5.55 -8.07 4.16
CA ASP A 59 6.67 -7.77 5.06
C ASP A 59 7.82 -7.12 4.26
N ALA A 60 8.19 -7.71 3.11
CA ALA A 60 9.22 -7.18 2.22
C ALA A 60 8.90 -5.77 1.68
N LEU A 61 7.65 -5.50 1.33
CA LEU A 61 7.21 -4.17 0.90
C LEU A 61 7.30 -3.14 2.04
N TRP A 62 7.02 -3.57 3.27
CA TRP A 62 7.10 -2.74 4.46
C TRP A 62 8.53 -2.39 4.84
N ASP A 63 9.43 -3.37 4.82
CA ASP A 63 10.86 -3.14 5.01
C ASP A 63 11.43 -2.14 3.98
N LEU A 64 11.01 -2.27 2.72
CA LEU A 64 11.39 -1.35 1.65
C LEU A 64 10.78 0.05 1.81
N ALA A 65 9.54 0.15 2.28
CA ALA A 65 8.88 1.43 2.53
C ALA A 65 9.54 2.18 3.69
N TRP A 66 9.81 1.50 4.80
CA TRP A 66 10.44 2.11 5.98
C TRP A 66 11.92 2.43 5.78
N SER A 67 12.62 1.68 4.92
CA SER A 67 13.97 2.03 4.49
C SER A 67 14.01 3.19 3.48
N GLY A 68 12.85 3.70 3.04
CA GLY A 68 12.74 4.81 2.10
C GLY A 68 13.05 4.43 0.65
N ARG A 69 13.14 3.14 0.31
CA ARG A 69 13.39 2.65 -1.05
C ARG A 69 12.10 2.53 -1.87
N LEU A 70 10.95 2.47 -1.20
CA LEU A 70 9.63 2.50 -1.82
C LEU A 70 8.78 3.63 -1.23
N THR A 71 8.00 4.26 -2.08
CA THR A 71 6.97 5.22 -1.68
C THR A 71 5.62 4.67 -2.09
N ASN A 72 4.65 4.63 -1.17
CA ASN A 72 3.26 4.44 -1.57
C ASN A 72 2.75 5.78 -2.11
N ASP A 73 2.40 5.79 -3.39
CA ASP A 73 1.83 6.95 -4.09
C ASP A 73 0.40 7.28 -3.61
N THR A 74 -0.21 6.42 -2.79
CA THR A 74 -1.55 6.64 -2.25
C THR A 74 -1.68 6.35 -0.74
N LEU A 75 -2.23 7.33 0.01
CA LEU A 75 -2.66 7.14 1.41
C LEU A 75 -4.03 6.42 1.51
N ALA A 76 -4.59 5.95 0.40
CA ALA A 76 -5.88 5.26 0.39
C ALA A 76 -5.93 4.01 1.30
N PRO A 77 -4.87 3.18 1.38
CA PRO A 77 -4.85 1.99 2.23
C PRO A 77 -4.76 2.35 3.71
N LEU A 78 -3.90 3.32 4.05
CA LEU A 78 -3.80 3.87 5.41
C LEU A 78 -5.09 4.55 5.86
N ARG A 79 -5.80 5.25 4.95
CA ARG A 79 -7.14 5.79 5.22
C ARG A 79 -8.21 4.72 5.35
N SER A 80 -8.05 3.55 4.73
CA SER A 80 -8.95 2.41 4.91
C SER A 80 -8.75 1.79 6.30
N LEU A 81 -7.50 1.59 6.69
CA LEU A 81 -7.11 1.07 8.01
C LEU A 81 -7.57 2.01 9.14
N LEU A 82 -7.30 3.31 9.01
CA LEU A 82 -7.67 4.33 10.00
C LEU A 82 -9.13 4.80 9.88
N GLY A 83 -9.75 4.65 8.71
CA GLY A 83 -11.12 5.05 8.40
C GLY A 83 -12.15 3.93 8.60
N SER A 84 -11.72 2.73 8.99
CA SER A 84 -12.59 1.68 9.53
C SER A 84 -13.08 2.10 10.92
N GLY A 85 -13.96 3.10 10.96
CA GLY A 85 -14.75 3.51 12.14
C GLY A 85 -15.78 2.47 12.56
N ARG A 86 -15.43 1.17 12.50
CA ARG A 86 -16.25 0.04 12.96
C ARG A 86 -16.08 -0.23 14.46
N THR A 87 -15.10 0.39 15.10
CA THR A 87 -14.95 0.38 16.56
C THR A 87 -15.42 1.70 17.12
N ALA A 88 -16.39 1.67 18.03
CA ALA A 88 -16.80 2.84 18.79
C ALA A 88 -15.58 3.39 19.56
N GLY A 89 -15.18 4.64 19.28
CA GLY A 89 -14.10 5.33 20.00
C GLY A 89 -12.77 5.51 19.25
N SER A 90 -12.61 5.04 18.01
CA SER A 90 -11.27 4.95 17.40
C SER A 90 -10.65 6.26 16.87
N THR A 91 -11.36 7.39 16.81
CA THR A 91 -10.75 8.70 16.49
C THR A 91 -11.58 9.84 17.09
N ALA A 92 -10.93 10.82 17.74
CA ALA A 92 -11.58 12.01 18.30
C ALA A 92 -12.20 12.91 17.21
N HIS A 93 -11.66 12.85 15.99
CA HIS A 93 -12.18 13.56 14.83
C HIS A 93 -12.82 12.58 13.86
N ARG A 94 -14.17 12.55 13.84
CA ARG A 94 -14.91 11.82 12.80
C ARG A 94 -14.56 12.40 11.43
N SER A 95 -14.14 11.55 10.51
CA SER A 95 -14.06 11.92 9.10
C SER A 95 -15.46 12.30 8.61
N ARG A 96 -15.55 13.43 7.90
CA ARG A 96 -16.83 13.95 7.41
C ARG A 96 -17.40 12.96 6.40
N ARG A 97 -18.61 12.44 6.66
CA ARG A 97 -19.34 11.55 5.74
C ARG A 97 -19.44 12.23 4.37
N SER A 98 -18.85 11.62 3.35
CA SER A 98 -19.01 12.09 1.97
C SER A 98 -20.49 12.00 1.59
N VAL A 99 -21.07 13.10 1.15
CA VAL A 99 -22.49 13.16 0.77
C VAL A 99 -22.66 12.32 -0.50
N PRO A 100 -23.57 11.32 -0.53
CA PRO A 100 -23.80 10.55 -1.73
C PRO A 100 -24.28 11.49 -2.83
N ARG A 101 -23.50 11.62 -3.91
CA ARG A 101 -23.95 12.30 -5.12
C ARG A 101 -24.96 11.38 -5.79
N GLY A 102 -26.23 11.75 -5.76
CA GLY A 102 -27.29 11.02 -6.45
C GLY A 102 -27.00 10.97 -7.94
N ARG A 103 -26.65 9.80 -8.47
CA ARG A 103 -26.54 9.55 -9.90
C ARG A 103 -27.93 9.12 -10.37
N TYR A 104 -28.71 10.07 -10.88
CA TYR A 104 -29.92 9.73 -11.63
C TYR A 104 -29.49 9.01 -12.91
N GLY A 105 -29.93 7.75 -13.05
CA GLY A 105 -29.96 7.02 -14.32
C GLY A 105 -28.62 6.49 -14.84
N SER A 106 -28.40 5.19 -14.67
CA SER A 106 -28.10 4.29 -15.80
C SER A 106 -28.12 2.85 -15.29
N LEU A 107 -29.13 2.10 -15.74
CA LEU A 107 -29.16 0.65 -15.68
C LEU A 107 -28.20 0.10 -16.73
N THR A 108 -26.92 -0.02 -16.37
CA THR A 108 -26.00 -0.93 -17.06
C THR A 108 -25.18 -1.64 -15.99
N ALA A 109 -25.60 -2.86 -15.68
CA ALA A 109 -24.78 -3.82 -14.98
C ALA A 109 -23.62 -4.21 -15.91
N ALA A 110 -22.46 -3.58 -15.76
CA ALA A 110 -21.23 -4.02 -16.40
C ALA A 110 -20.03 -3.67 -15.51
N ALA A 111 -19.33 -4.72 -15.10
CA ALA A 111 -18.02 -4.73 -14.43
C ALA A 111 -17.93 -3.91 -13.13
N ARG A 112 -18.45 -4.49 -12.03
CA ARG A 112 -17.74 -4.34 -10.75
C ARG A 112 -16.36 -4.95 -10.97
N THR A 113 -15.32 -4.13 -11.12
CA THR A 113 -13.94 -4.61 -10.92
C THR A 113 -13.95 -5.25 -9.55
N ALA A 114 -13.83 -6.58 -9.51
CA ALA A 114 -13.74 -7.30 -8.27
C ALA A 114 -12.53 -6.71 -7.53
N SER A 115 -12.79 -5.92 -6.49
CA SER A 115 -11.80 -5.62 -5.47
C SER A 115 -11.48 -6.96 -4.81
N ARG A 116 -10.57 -7.71 -5.43
CA ARG A 116 -9.97 -8.91 -4.85
C ARG A 116 -8.93 -8.38 -3.87
N THR A 117 -9.45 -7.99 -2.71
CA THR A 117 -8.72 -7.45 -1.58
C THR A 117 -7.55 -8.37 -1.25
N GLY A 118 -6.34 -7.81 -1.20
CA GLY A 118 -5.25 -8.43 -0.46
C GLY A 118 -5.55 -8.43 1.04
N PRO A 119 -4.68 -9.03 1.87
CA PRO A 119 -4.81 -8.93 3.32
C PRO A 119 -4.96 -7.45 3.72
N PRO A 120 -5.72 -7.14 4.79
CA PRO A 120 -6.14 -5.77 5.12
C PRO A 120 -4.97 -4.79 5.39
N THR A 121 -3.75 -5.30 5.46
CA THR A 121 -2.49 -4.56 5.56
C THR A 121 -1.99 -4.00 4.23
N VAL A 122 -2.45 -4.50 3.07
CA VAL A 122 -2.01 -4.06 1.75
C VAL A 122 -3.20 -3.90 0.82
N SER A 123 -3.87 -2.74 0.91
CA SER A 123 -4.83 -2.27 -0.09
C SER A 123 -4.19 -1.22 -0.99
#